data_AF-A0AAC8TJR5-F1
#
_entry.id   AF-A0AAC8TJR5-F1
#
_cell.length_a   1.000
_cell.length_b   1.000
_cell.length_c   1.000
_cell.angle_alpha   90.00
_cell.angle_beta   90.00
_cell.angle_gamma   90.00
#
_symmetry.space_group_name_H-M   'P 1'
#
loop_
_entity.id
_entity.type
_entity.pdbx_description
1 polymer ?
#
loop_
_entity_poly.entity_id
_entity_poly.type
_entity_poly.pdbx_seq_one_letter_code
_entity_poly.pdbx_strand_id
1 'polypeptide(L)'
;MVVALLHANCDACQGLHAELQALAPGWHQEEVEALTVMMPGQPGEPVLPGALKDEQGTVTWKLSECFGRVPGTAVVAVANRFGELYGVVEVHGPPTARVLAEALEWLDLAQRQCGECSAPLWD
;
A
#
# COMPACT_ATOMS: atom_id res chain seq x y z
N MET A 1 -8.48 1.85 -0.76
CA MET A 1 -7.38 1.74 0.22
C MET A 1 -6.10 1.33 -0.50
N VAL A 2 -4.98 1.93 -0.11
CA VAL A 2 -3.64 1.61 -0.60
C VAL A 2 -2.80 1.16 0.60
N VAL A 3 -2.18 -0.02 0.53
CA VAL A 3 -1.34 -0.57 1.60
C VAL A 3 0.03 -0.90 1.03
N ALA A 4 1.07 -0.22 1.50
CA ALA A 4 2.44 -0.47 1.10
C ALA A 4 3.19 -1.24 2.20
N LEU A 5 3.81 -2.38 1.85
CA LEU A 5 4.77 -3.07 2.71
C LEU A 5 6.17 -2.76 2.21
N LEU A 6 6.94 -2.02 3.00
CA LEU A 6 8.19 -1.42 2.54
C LEU A 6 9.37 -1.79 3.45
N HIS A 7 10.56 -1.86 2.88
CA HIS A 7 11.80 -2.02 3.64
C HIS A 7 12.28 -0.67 4.18
N ALA A 8 12.79 -0.66 5.42
CA ALA A 8 13.26 0.57 6.08
C ALA A 8 14.46 1.22 5.40
N ASN A 9 15.41 0.41 4.94
CA ASN A 9 16.66 0.88 4.35
C ASN A 9 16.77 0.52 2.85
N CYS A 10 15.80 0.96 2.04
CA CYS A 10 15.77 0.72 0.60
C CYS A 10 15.33 1.97 -0.17
N ASP A 11 16.17 2.45 -1.10
CA ASP A 11 15.92 3.68 -1.87
C ASP A 11 14.62 3.62 -2.67
N ALA A 12 14.31 2.48 -3.30
CA ALA A 12 13.07 2.31 -4.06
C ALA A 12 11.82 2.38 -3.16
N CYS A 13 11.90 1.78 -1.96
CA CYS A 13 10.85 1.84 -0.95
C CYS A 13 10.69 3.26 -0.41
N GLN A 14 11.78 3.95 -0.11
CA GLN A 14 11.76 5.33 0.38
C GLN A 14 11.17 6.29 -0.66
N GLY A 15 11.57 6.14 -1.93
CA GLY A 15 11.01 6.90 -3.04
C GLY A 15 9.50 6.68 -3.18
N LEU A 16 9.05 5.43 -3.16
CA LEU A 16 7.62 5.14 -3.24
C LEU A 16 6.84 5.69 -2.05
N HIS A 17 7.37 5.57 -0.83
CA HIS A 17 6.73 6.13 0.36
C HIS A 17 6.56 7.65 0.25
N ALA A 18 7.59 8.37 -0.20
CA ALA A 18 7.52 9.81 -0.38
C ALA A 18 6.42 10.23 -1.37
N GLU A 19 6.30 9.51 -2.50
CA GLU A 19 5.23 9.75 -3.48
C GLU A 19 3.84 9.46 -2.90
N LEU A 20 3.67 8.35 -2.16
CA LEU A 20 2.41 8.02 -1.50
C LEU A 20 2.02 9.09 -0.46
N GLN A 21 2.98 9.62 0.29
CA GLN A 21 2.74 10.70 1.24
C GLN A 21 2.37 12.02 0.56
N ALA A 22 2.93 12.30 -0.62
CA ALA A 22 2.57 13.49 -1.39
C ALA A 22 1.13 13.42 -1.91
N LEU A 23 0.63 12.23 -2.23
CA LEU A 23 -0.72 12.00 -2.74
C LEU A 23 -1.79 11.89 -1.64
N ALA A 24 -1.44 11.34 -0.47
CA ALA A 24 -2.38 11.05 0.61
C ALA A 24 -3.30 12.23 1.02
N PRO A 25 -2.84 13.50 1.07
CA PRO A 25 -3.73 14.62 1.39
C PRO A 25 -4.91 14.79 0.43
N GLY A 26 -4.73 14.49 -0.86
CA GLY A 26 -5.82 14.54 -1.86
C GLY A 26 -6.81 13.38 -1.73
N TRP A 27 -6.30 12.21 -1.35
CA TRP A 27 -7.07 10.98 -1.21
C TRP A 27 -8.10 10.97 -0.09
N HIS A 28 -7.93 11.80 0.93
CA HIS A 28 -8.95 11.97 1.97
C HIS A 28 -10.29 12.48 1.42
N GLN A 29 -10.28 13.28 0.35
CA GLN A 29 -11.51 13.77 -0.29
C GLN A 29 -12.20 12.68 -1.13
N GLU A 30 -11.48 11.61 -1.47
CA GLU A 30 -11.93 10.50 -2.29
C GLU A 30 -12.19 9.22 -1.48
N GLU A 31 -12.24 9.34 -0.14
CA GLU A 31 -12.39 8.21 0.79
C GLU A 31 -11.32 7.12 0.62
N VAL A 32 -10.11 7.50 0.17
CA VAL A 32 -8.99 6.59 0.03
C VAL A 32 -8.05 6.73 1.22
N GLU A 33 -7.91 5.65 1.97
CA GLU A 33 -6.87 5.53 3.00
C GLU A 33 -5.60 4.95 2.40
N ALA A 34 -4.45 5.54 2.75
CA ALA A 34 -3.14 5.05 2.39
C ALA A 34 -2.29 4.78 3.63
N LEU A 35 -1.76 3.57 3.70
CA LEU A 35 -1.00 3.07 4.84
C LEU A 35 0.33 2.53 4.34
N THR A 36 1.42 2.95 4.98
CA THR A 36 2.73 2.30 4.81
C THR A 36 3.03 1.52 6.07
N VAL A 37 3.38 0.24 5.93
CA VAL A 37 3.89 -0.61 7.01
C VAL A 37 5.32 -0.97 6.69
N MET A 38 6.23 -0.57 7.57
CA MET A 38 7.63 -0.91 7.48
C MET A 38 7.85 -2.31 8.00
N MET A 39 8.46 -3.14 7.16
CA MET A 39 8.94 -4.47 7.53
C MET A 39 10.03 -4.38 8.59
N PRO A 40 10.22 -5.44 9.40
CA PRO A 40 11.35 -5.53 10.31
C PRO A 40 12.66 -5.32 9.56
N GLY A 41 13.38 -4.26 9.95
CA GLY A 41 14.74 -3.98 9.53
C GLY A 41 15.76 -4.43 10.58
N GLN A 42 17.03 -4.07 10.41
CA GLN A 42 18.01 -4.21 11.48
C GLN A 42 17.64 -3.32 12.68
N PRO A 43 17.97 -3.74 13.93
CA PRO A 43 17.81 -2.90 15.09
C PRO A 43 18.50 -1.53 14.90
N GLY A 44 17.75 -0.44 15.12
CA GLY A 44 18.26 0.92 14.97
C GLY A 44 18.06 1.53 13.58
N GLU A 45 17.49 0.80 12.62
CA GLU A 45 17.11 1.39 11.34
C GLU A 45 15.99 2.44 11.52
N PRO A 46 16.12 3.60 10.83
CA PRO A 46 15.13 4.66 10.92
C PRO A 46 13.80 4.23 10.29
N VAL A 47 12.71 4.63 10.92
CA VAL A 47 11.36 4.45 10.37
C VAL A 47 11.03 5.67 9.53
N LEU A 48 10.42 5.43 8.37
CA LEU A 48 9.95 6.53 7.52
C LEU A 48 8.85 7.32 8.26
N PRO A 49 8.93 8.66 8.32
CA PRO A 49 7.93 9.47 9.00
C PRO A 49 6.52 9.13 8.53
N GLY A 50 5.56 8.91 9.42
CA GLY A 50 4.18 8.57 9.04
C GLY A 50 3.96 7.13 8.57
N ALA A 51 5.00 6.29 8.50
CA ALA A 51 4.85 4.85 8.32
C ALA A 51 4.62 4.13 9.66
N LEU A 52 3.83 3.05 9.64
CA LEU A 52 3.64 2.15 10.76
C LEU A 52 4.85 1.21 10.88
N LYS A 53 5.35 1.00 12.10
CA LYS A 53 6.46 0.08 12.36
C LYS A 53 5.91 -1.27 12.82
N ASP A 54 6.24 -2.34 12.12
CA ASP A 54 5.95 -3.72 12.53
C ASP A 54 7.21 -4.39 13.07
N GLU A 55 7.52 -4.18 14.35
CA GLU A 55 8.78 -4.65 14.96
C GLU A 55 8.90 -6.18 15.00
N GLN A 56 7.78 -6.89 15.13
CA GLN A 56 7.75 -8.35 15.23
C GLN A 56 7.53 -9.02 13.87
N GLY A 57 7.28 -8.27 12.81
CA GLY A 57 7.04 -8.80 11.47
C GLY A 57 5.73 -9.57 11.31
N THR A 58 4.88 -9.58 12.34
CA THR A 58 3.66 -10.41 12.33
C THR A 58 2.59 -9.81 11.44
N VAL A 59 2.50 -8.47 11.38
CA VAL A 59 1.52 -7.78 10.55
C VAL A 59 1.91 -7.87 9.08
N THR A 60 3.17 -7.58 8.77
CA THR A 60 3.75 -7.62 7.43
C THR A 60 3.75 -9.04 6.87
N TRP A 61 3.98 -10.07 7.69
CA TRP A 61 3.81 -11.47 7.30
C TRP A 61 2.37 -11.74 6.86
N LYS A 62 1.39 -11.48 7.73
CA LYS A 62 -0.03 -11.75 7.45
C LYS A 62 -0.52 -10.99 6.21
N LEU A 63 -0.12 -9.73 6.07
CA LEU A 63 -0.46 -8.94 4.89
C LEU A 63 0.18 -9.52 3.62
N SER A 64 1.44 -9.98 3.69
CA SER A 64 2.09 -10.65 2.54
C SER A 64 1.33 -11.89 2.11
N GLU A 65 0.85 -12.71 3.06
CA GLU A 65 0.01 -13.88 2.77
C GLU A 65 -1.31 -13.48 2.11
N CYS A 66 -2.00 -12.45 2.63
CA CYS A 66 -3.22 -11.91 2.03
C CYS A 66 -2.98 -11.39 0.60
N PHE A 67 -1.79 -10.85 0.32
CA PHE A 67 -1.41 -10.34 -0.99
C PHE A 67 -0.93 -11.45 -1.95
N GLY A 68 -0.86 -12.70 -1.50
CA GLY A 68 -0.33 -13.81 -2.30
C GLY A 68 1.15 -13.64 -2.63
N ARG A 69 1.91 -13.00 -1.73
CA ARG A 69 3.33 -12.71 -1.89
C ARG A 69 4.17 -13.40 -0.83
N VAL A 70 5.43 -13.63 -1.17
CA VAL A 70 6.40 -14.17 -0.23
C VAL A 70 6.64 -13.11 0.87
N PRO A 71 6.60 -13.49 2.16
CA PRO A 71 6.95 -12.58 3.25
C PRO A 71 8.32 -11.95 3.03
N GLY A 72 8.40 -10.63 3.17
CA GLY A 72 9.61 -9.86 2.88
C GLY A 72 9.65 -9.22 1.49
N THR A 73 8.72 -9.53 0.58
CA THR A 73 8.62 -8.83 -0.71
C THR A 73 8.00 -7.44 -0.53
N ALA A 74 8.73 -6.40 -0.94
CA ALA A 74 8.19 -5.03 -0.92
C ALA A 74 7.12 -4.86 -2.01
N VAL A 75 5.92 -4.46 -1.59
CA VAL A 75 4.76 -4.34 -2.48
C VAL A 75 3.90 -3.13 -2.12
N VAL A 76 3.16 -2.63 -3.11
CA VAL A 76 1.99 -1.78 -2.91
C VAL A 76 0.75 -2.55 -3.35
N ALA A 77 -0.21 -2.68 -2.43
CA ALA A 77 -1.47 -3.35 -2.64
C ALA A 77 -2.61 -2.34 -2.69
N VAL A 78 -3.56 -2.58 -3.57
CA VAL A 78 -4.78 -1.77 -3.69
C VAL A 78 -5.97 -2.64 -3.41
N ALA A 79 -6.82 -2.18 -2.50
CA ALA A 79 -8.04 -2.86 -2.10
C ALA A 79 -9.21 -1.88 -2.01
N ASN A 80 -10.43 -2.38 -2.18
CA ASN A 80 -11.63 -1.58 -1.91
C ASN A 80 -11.84 -1.40 -0.39
N ARG A 81 -12.88 -0.64 -0.01
CA ARG A 81 -13.21 -0.37 1.40
C ARG A 81 -13.62 -1.62 2.21
N PHE A 82 -13.97 -2.71 1.54
CA PHE A 82 -14.32 -3.98 2.17
C PHE A 82 -13.12 -4.92 2.33
N GLY A 83 -11.93 -4.47 1.90
CA GLY A 83 -10.70 -5.27 1.97
C GLY A 83 -10.53 -6.26 0.82
N GLU A 84 -11.36 -6.19 -0.23
CA GLU A 84 -11.17 -6.99 -1.44
C GLU A 84 -10.00 -6.44 -2.25
N LEU A 85 -9.08 -7.33 -2.62
CA LEU A 85 -7.83 -7.00 -3.26
C LEU A 85 -8.01 -6.87 -4.79
N TYR A 86 -7.59 -5.74 -5.35
CA TYR A 86 -7.65 -5.46 -6.79
C TYR A 86 -6.31 -5.66 -7.48
N GLY A 87 -5.22 -5.24 -6.83
CA GLY A 87 -3.89 -5.32 -7.41
C GLY A 87 -2.79 -5.34 -6.35
N VAL A 88 -1.68 -6.00 -6.69
CA VAL A 88 -0.45 -6.04 -5.88
C VAL A 88 0.74 -5.86 -6.81
N VAL A 89 1.38 -4.70 -6.69
CA VAL A 89 2.51 -4.30 -7.53
C VAL A 89 3.80 -4.45 -6.71
N GLU A 90 4.79 -5.16 -7.26
CA GLU A 90 6.11 -5.27 -6.64
C GLU A 90 6.89 -3.96 -6.79
N VAL A 91 7.53 -3.53 -5.70
CA VAL A 91 8.25 -2.25 -5.65
C VAL A 91 9.60 -2.33 -6.37
N HIS A 92 10.19 -3.52 -6.45
CA HIS A 92 11.53 -3.72 -6.99
C HIS A 92 11.52 -4.16 -8.46
N GLY A 93 12.48 -3.64 -9.24
CA GLY A 93 12.62 -3.95 -10.67
C GLY A 93 12.29 -2.76 -11.56
N PRO A 94 11.04 -2.28 -11.61
CA PRO A 94 10.66 -1.10 -12.38
C PRO A 94 10.96 0.21 -11.63
N PRO A 95 11.00 1.36 -12.34
CA PRO A 95 11.08 2.67 -11.70
C PRO A 95 9.86 2.97 -10.82
N THR A 96 10.04 3.70 -9.71
CA THR A 96 8.97 4.09 -8.78
C THR A 96 7.75 4.71 -9.48
N ALA A 97 7.97 5.58 -10.48
CA ALA A 97 6.89 6.21 -11.23
C ALA A 97 5.99 5.18 -11.95
N ARG A 98 6.55 4.06 -12.41
CA ARG A 98 5.79 2.99 -13.06
C ARG A 98 5.01 2.17 -12.03
N VAL A 99 5.62 1.85 -10.89
CA VAL A 99 4.94 1.17 -9.76
C VAL A 99 3.73 1.99 -9.31
N LEU A 100 3.93 3.30 -9.15
CA LEU A 100 2.88 4.21 -8.74
C LEU A 100 1.77 4.34 -9.78
N ALA A 101 2.11 4.49 -11.05
CA ALA A 101 1.12 4.57 -12.13
C ALA A 101 0.23 3.32 -12.16
N GLU A 102 0.81 2.13 -12.05
CA GLU A 102 0.06 0.87 -12.02
C GLU A 102 -0.84 0.78 -10.77
N ALA A 103 -0.33 1.17 -9.60
CA ALA A 103 -1.14 1.22 -8.38
C ALA A 103 -2.34 2.20 -8.51
N LEU A 104 -2.14 3.35 -9.17
CA LEU A 104 -3.21 4.32 -9.42
C LEU A 104 -4.25 3.79 -10.40
N GLU A 105 -3.86 3.01 -11.42
CA GLU A 105 -4.79 2.33 -12.33
C GLU A 105 -5.67 1.33 -11.57
N TRP A 106 -5.08 0.54 -10.66
CA TRP A 106 -5.86 -0.35 -9.78
C TRP A 106 -6.79 0.41 -8.85
N LEU A 107 -6.36 1.57 -8.34
CA LEU A 107 -7.17 2.39 -7.43
C LEU A 107 -8.39 2.97 -8.14
N ASP A 108 -8.20 3.51 -9.34
CA ASP A 108 -9.28 4.02 -10.20
C ASP A 108 -10.29 2.90 -10.51
N LEU A 109 -9.82 1.69 -10.85
CA LEU A 109 -10.69 0.55 -11.07
C LEU A 109 -11.49 0.19 -9.80
N ALA A 110 -10.83 0.15 -8.64
CA ALA A 110 -11.48 -0.15 -7.36
C ALA A 110 -12.54 0.89 -6.99
N GLN A 111 -12.26 2.18 -7.21
CA GLN A 111 -13.20 3.26 -6.94
C GLN A 111 -14.43 3.21 -7.88
N ARG A 112 -14.23 2.96 -9.18
CA ARG A 112 -15.34 2.85 -10.14
C ARG A 112 -16.29 1.71 -9.79
N GLN A 113 -15.75 0.52 -9.47
CA GLN A 113 -16.59 -0.61 -9.09
C GLN A 113 -17.36 -0.37 -7.78
N CYS A 114 -16.78 0.35 -6.82
CA CYS A 114 -17.50 0.77 -5.61
C CYS A 114 -18.64 1.75 -5.93
N GLY A 115 -18.42 2.68 -6.87
CA GLY A 115 -19.45 3.64 -7.30
C GLY A 115 -20.60 3.01 -8.07
N GLU A 116 -20.31 1.95 -8.86
CA GLU A 116 -21.33 1.21 -9.61
C GLU A 116 -22.17 0.28 -8.73
N CYS A 117 -21.62 -0.21 -7.61
CA CYS A 117 -22.31 -1.17 -6.75
C CYS A 117 -23.67 -0.69 -6.22
N SER A 118 -23.95 0.63 -6.15
CA SER A 118 -25.27 1.22 -5.80
C SER A 118 -25.98 0.53 -4.61
N ALA A 119 -25.23 -0.15 -3.75
CA ALA A 119 -25.79 -0.96 -2.69
C ALA A 119 -26.27 0.03 -1.64
N PRO A 120 -27.55 -0.04 -1.23
CA PRO A 120 -28.07 0.90 -0.24
C PRO A 120 -27.17 0.84 1.00
N LEU A 121 -26.87 2.01 1.58
CA LEU A 121 -26.04 2.08 2.77
C LEU A 121 -26.70 1.40 4.00
N TRP A 122 -27.99 1.04 3.92
CA TRP A 122 -28.78 0.44 4.99
C TRP A 122 -29.78 -0.59 4.44
N ASP A 123 -29.91 -1.73 5.13
CA ASP A 123 -31.17 -2.49 5.27
C ASP A 123 -31.81 -2.10 6.61
#